data_AF-A0A0U1LUY3-F1
#
_entry.id   AF-A0A0U1LUY3-F1
#
_cell.length_a   1.000
_cell.length_b   1.000
_cell.length_c   1.000
_cell.angle_alpha   90.00
_cell.angle_beta   90.00
_cell.angle_gamma   90.00
#
_symmetry.space_group_name_H-M   'P 1'
#
loop_
_entity.id
_entity.type
_entity.pdbx_description
1 polymer ?
#
loop_
_entity_poly.entity_id
_entity_poly.type
_entity_poly.pdbx_seq_one_letter_code
_entity_poly.pdbx_strand_id
1 'polypeptide(L)'
;MEGIIPFKVEGIDEPCYTWYKVYGDLKKTPDNIKPLVLYPGGPGACHDWEWEVLVLASTPSSVKLLNEHDKVLLSQFPQDVQEAYEKAEKECRFDSDEYQQAAMAFYKKHICRADPWPRELEATLGHLGESMAYKHMYGPSELTCTGILKDWDTAPVASQIQAPTLLVNGQHDEVGDLAVQPFFDTIPRVRWVTLDGASHMAHIEVRRRFMEVLSRFLLR
;
A
#
# COMPACT_ATOMS: atom_id res chain seq x y z
N MET A 1 -9.61 -1.21 -20.49
CA MET A 1 -9.03 -1.80 -21.71
C MET A 1 -7.57 -2.08 -21.44
N GLU A 2 -7.02 -3.19 -21.89
CA GLU A 2 -5.60 -3.51 -21.75
C GLU A 2 -5.03 -3.98 -23.08
N GLY A 3 -3.71 -3.83 -23.25
CA GLY A 3 -3.05 -4.18 -24.50
C GLY A 3 -1.54 -3.95 -24.45
N ILE A 4 -0.92 -4.08 -25.61
CA ILE A 4 0.50 -3.79 -25.83
C ILE A 4 0.65 -2.68 -26.86
N ILE A 5 1.65 -1.82 -26.68
CA ILE A 5 2.03 -0.78 -27.63
C ILE A 5 3.43 -1.13 -28.15
N PRO A 6 3.60 -1.33 -29.46
CA PRO A 6 4.92 -1.51 -30.04
C PRO A 6 5.71 -0.20 -29.96
N PHE A 7 7.00 -0.30 -29.65
CA PHE A 7 7.92 0.84 -29.72
C PHE A 7 9.24 0.40 -30.33
N LYS A 8 9.95 1.35 -30.94
CA LYS A 8 11.23 1.08 -31.59
C LYS A 8 12.37 1.44 -30.65
N VAL A 9 13.32 0.53 -30.47
CA VAL A 9 14.57 0.78 -29.75
C VAL A 9 15.71 0.80 -30.77
N GLU A 10 16.51 1.86 -30.75
CA GLU A 10 17.66 1.98 -31.64
C GLU A 10 18.73 0.92 -31.27
N GLY A 11 19.21 0.18 -32.26
CA GLY A 11 20.18 -0.91 -32.04
C GLY A 11 19.57 -2.28 -31.71
N ILE A 12 18.24 -2.41 -31.70
CA ILE A 12 17.53 -3.68 -31.58
C ILE A 12 16.67 -3.90 -32.83
N ASP A 13 16.97 -4.96 -33.58
CA ASP A 13 16.23 -5.33 -34.81
C ASP A 13 14.93 -6.10 -34.51
N GLU A 14 14.75 -6.52 -33.26
CA GLU A 14 13.56 -7.22 -32.79
C GLU A 14 12.45 -6.24 -32.37
N PRO A 15 11.16 -6.58 -32.58
CA PRO A 15 10.06 -5.72 -32.17
C PRO A 15 9.92 -5.66 -30.63
N CYS A 16 10.01 -4.46 -30.07
CA CYS A 16 9.78 -4.23 -28.64
C CYS A 16 8.33 -3.81 -28.35
N TYR A 17 7.83 -4.19 -27.18
CA TYR A 17 6.45 -3.90 -26.76
C TYR A 17 6.42 -3.45 -25.30
N THR A 18 5.53 -2.51 -24.97
CA THR A 18 5.20 -2.14 -23.59
C THR A 18 3.73 -2.46 -23.31
N TRP A 19 3.42 -2.90 -22.09
CA TRP A 19 2.06 -3.26 -21.68
C TRP A 19 1.36 -2.06 -21.05
N TYR A 20 0.05 -1.92 -21.28
CA TYR A 20 -0.76 -0.88 -20.67
C TYR A 20 -2.13 -1.39 -20.24
N LYS A 21 -2.72 -0.68 -19.27
CA LYS A 21 -4.13 -0.85 -18.87
C LYS A 21 -4.78 0.51 -18.60
N VAL A 22 -5.87 0.75 -19.30
CA VAL A 22 -6.72 1.93 -19.16
C VAL A 22 -7.88 1.59 -18.22
N TYR A 23 -7.99 2.39 -17.17
CA TYR A 23 -9.15 2.46 -16.29
C TYR A 23 -9.97 3.70 -16.64
N GLY A 24 -11.25 3.52 -16.98
CA GLY A 24 -12.12 4.59 -17.47
C GLY A 24 -12.26 4.62 -19.00
N ASP A 25 -12.87 5.69 -19.51
CA ASP A 25 -13.14 5.91 -20.95
C ASP A 25 -12.52 7.24 -21.39
N LEU A 26 -11.33 7.16 -22.00
CA LEU A 26 -10.57 8.33 -22.44
C LEU A 26 -11.33 9.21 -23.45
N LYS A 27 -12.32 8.66 -24.17
CA LYS A 27 -13.13 9.43 -25.13
C LYS A 27 -14.26 10.21 -24.47
N LYS A 28 -14.62 9.85 -23.23
CA LYS A 28 -15.66 10.51 -22.43
C LYS A 28 -15.08 11.45 -21.38
N THR A 29 -13.76 11.45 -21.20
CA THR A 29 -13.07 12.36 -20.31
C THR A 29 -13.12 13.78 -20.90
N PRO A 30 -13.65 14.78 -20.17
CA PRO A 30 -13.60 16.18 -20.58
C PRO A 30 -12.16 16.65 -20.84
N ASP A 31 -11.96 17.52 -21.84
CA ASP A 31 -10.63 17.99 -22.27
C ASP A 31 -9.82 18.70 -21.16
N ASN A 32 -10.50 19.21 -20.12
CA ASN A 32 -9.86 19.83 -18.96
C ASN A 32 -9.40 18.82 -17.88
N ILE A 33 -9.64 17.53 -18.08
CA ILE A 33 -9.22 16.46 -17.18
C ILE A 33 -8.11 15.67 -17.86
N LYS A 34 -6.87 15.85 -17.41
CA LYS A 34 -5.71 15.12 -17.92
C LYS A 34 -5.76 13.66 -17.44
N PRO A 35 -5.61 12.66 -18.33
CA PRO A 35 -5.49 11.27 -17.92
C PRO A 35 -4.23 11.06 -17.06
N LEU A 36 -4.38 10.34 -15.94
CA LEU A 36 -3.23 9.90 -15.15
C LEU A 36 -2.62 8.67 -15.83
N VAL A 37 -1.36 8.76 -16.25
CA VAL A 37 -0.58 7.64 -16.79
C VAL A 37 0.32 7.11 -15.69
N LEU A 38 0.07 5.88 -15.26
CA LEU A 38 0.90 5.17 -14.28
C LEU A 38 1.81 4.21 -15.05
N TYR A 39 3.12 4.44 -14.99
CA TYR A 39 4.13 3.59 -15.62
C TYR A 39 4.93 2.88 -14.52
N PRO A 40 4.85 1.55 -14.37
CA PRO A 40 5.67 0.82 -13.42
C PRO A 40 7.12 0.83 -13.88
N GLY A 41 7.97 1.61 -13.20
CA GLY A 41 9.37 1.78 -13.54
C GLY A 41 10.23 0.59 -13.13
N GLY A 42 10.71 -0.16 -14.11
CA GLY A 42 11.89 -1.02 -13.99
C GLY A 42 12.20 -1.80 -15.28
N PRO A 43 13.48 -2.12 -15.59
CA PRO A 43 14.67 -1.26 -15.55
C PRO A 43 14.94 -0.62 -16.93
N GLY A 44 15.28 0.68 -16.97
CA GLY A 44 16.24 1.13 -18.00
C GLY A 44 16.15 2.52 -18.63
N ALA A 45 15.18 3.38 -18.35
CA ALA A 45 15.27 4.81 -18.71
C ALA A 45 14.23 5.65 -17.95
N CYS A 46 14.63 6.33 -16.88
CA CYS A 46 13.83 7.38 -16.27
C CYS A 46 14.29 8.71 -16.88
N HIS A 47 13.38 9.45 -17.51
CA HIS A 47 13.60 10.86 -17.81
C HIS A 47 13.32 11.69 -16.56
N ASP A 48 13.95 12.85 -16.42
CA ASP A 48 13.69 13.80 -15.32
C ASP A 48 12.25 14.31 -15.41
N TRP A 49 11.32 13.58 -14.79
CA TRP A 49 10.01 14.10 -14.47
C TRP A 49 10.19 14.85 -13.15
N GLU A 50 10.02 16.16 -13.16
CA GLU A 50 9.72 16.88 -11.93
C GLU A 50 8.45 16.22 -11.34
N TRP A 51 8.60 15.59 -10.18
CA TRP A 51 7.52 14.89 -9.48
C TRP A 51 6.31 15.81 -9.32
N GLU A 52 5.30 15.71 -10.19
CA GLU A 52 4.18 16.66 -10.15
C GLU A 52 3.42 16.53 -8.81
N VAL A 53 3.28 15.32 -8.27
CA VAL A 53 2.72 15.01 -6.95
C VAL A 53 3.13 13.60 -6.46
N LEU A 54 3.09 13.36 -5.15
CA LEU A 54 3.24 12.05 -4.51
C LEU A 54 1.99 11.71 -3.68
N VAL A 55 1.53 10.45 -3.74
CA VAL A 55 0.44 9.96 -2.87
C VAL A 55 0.95 8.73 -2.12
N LEU A 56 0.96 8.81 -0.79
CA LEU A 56 1.28 7.71 0.11
C LEU A 56 -0.03 7.24 0.75
N ALA A 57 -0.59 6.16 0.20
CA ALA A 57 -1.82 5.56 0.67
C ALA A 57 -1.49 4.38 1.58
N SER A 58 -1.92 4.44 2.85
CA SER A 58 -1.68 3.39 3.85
C SER A 58 -0.21 2.97 3.91
N THR A 59 0.69 3.95 3.96
CA THR A 59 2.14 3.74 3.90
C THR A 59 2.80 4.15 5.22
N PRO A 60 3.47 3.24 5.94
CA PRO A 60 4.19 3.57 7.16
C PRO A 60 5.50 4.31 6.84
N SER A 61 5.93 5.19 7.73
CA SER A 61 7.23 5.85 7.63
C SER A 61 8.39 4.92 8.02
N SER A 62 8.12 3.93 8.87
CA SER A 62 9.07 2.88 9.24
C SER A 62 8.36 1.61 9.68
N VAL A 63 9.02 0.46 9.50
CA VAL A 63 8.51 -0.84 9.96
C VAL A 63 8.47 -0.90 11.49
N LYS A 64 9.40 -0.22 12.17
CA LYS A 64 9.39 -0.14 13.63
C LYS A 64 8.08 0.48 14.16
N LEU A 65 7.67 1.62 13.61
CA LEU A 65 6.46 2.32 14.07
C LEU A 65 5.18 1.60 13.65
N LEU A 66 5.19 0.93 12.49
CA LEU A 66 4.12 0.01 12.11
C LEU A 66 3.95 -1.09 13.16
N ASN A 67 5.01 -1.84 13.48
CA ASN A 67 4.97 -2.92 14.48
C ASN A 67 4.57 -2.43 15.88
N GLU A 68 4.96 -1.21 16.27
CA GLU A 68 4.51 -0.60 17.53
C GLU A 68 3.01 -0.29 17.51
N HIS A 69 2.48 0.18 16.38
CA HIS A 69 1.06 0.43 16.20
C HIS A 69 0.24 -0.88 16.16
N ASP A 70 0.74 -1.90 15.47
CA ASP A 70 0.07 -3.21 15.40
C ASP A 70 -0.07 -3.85 16.78
N LYS A 71 0.91 -3.69 17.66
CA LYS A 71 0.79 -4.12 19.08
C LYS A 71 -0.35 -3.41 19.81
N VAL A 72 -0.55 -2.11 19.55
CA VAL A 72 -1.68 -1.37 20.12
C VAL A 72 -3.01 -1.89 19.57
N LEU A 73 -3.08 -2.17 18.26
CA LEU A 73 -4.27 -2.74 17.64
C LEU A 73 -4.58 -4.14 18.16
N LEU A 74 -3.58 -5.02 18.21
CA LEU A 74 -3.67 -6.40 18.73
C LEU A 74 -4.15 -6.44 20.18
N SER A 75 -3.75 -5.48 21.02
CA SER A 75 -4.22 -5.39 22.42
C SER A 75 -5.74 -5.23 22.57
N GLN A 76 -6.43 -4.85 21.49
CA GLN A 76 -7.89 -4.67 21.43
C GLN A 76 -8.63 -5.93 20.96
N PHE A 77 -7.93 -7.01 20.62
CA PHE A 77 -8.54 -8.27 20.22
C PHE A 77 -8.87 -9.15 21.42
N PRO A 78 -9.71 -10.19 21.26
CA PRO A 78 -9.88 -11.24 22.27
C PRO A 78 -8.55 -11.86 22.72
N GLN A 79 -8.49 -12.30 23.98
CA GLN A 79 -7.25 -12.81 24.60
C GLN A 79 -6.65 -14.01 23.86
N ASP A 80 -7.49 -14.89 23.31
CA ASP A 80 -7.07 -16.04 22.51
C ASP A 80 -6.33 -15.64 21.22
N VAL A 81 -6.76 -14.54 20.57
CA VAL A 81 -6.07 -13.99 19.40
C VAL A 81 -4.71 -13.41 19.79
N GLN A 82 -4.64 -12.70 20.92
CA GLN A 82 -3.39 -12.13 21.43
C GLN A 82 -2.38 -13.24 21.78
N GLU A 83 -2.82 -14.26 22.51
CA GLU A 83 -1.99 -15.40 22.93
C GLU A 83 -1.48 -16.21 21.72
N ALA A 84 -2.32 -16.43 20.71
CA ALA A 84 -1.92 -17.11 19.48
C ALA A 84 -0.80 -16.35 18.75
N TYR A 85 -0.91 -15.02 18.67
CA TYR A 85 0.10 -14.16 18.07
C TYR A 85 1.42 -14.17 18.88
N GLU A 86 1.36 -13.95 20.19
CA GLU A 86 2.53 -13.95 21.07
C GLU A 86 3.29 -15.28 21.04
N LYS A 87 2.56 -16.40 21.03
CA LYS A 87 3.14 -17.73 20.91
C LYS A 87 3.89 -17.90 19.58
N ALA A 88 3.26 -17.50 18.46
CA ALA A 88 3.86 -17.60 17.14
C ALA A 88 5.15 -16.77 17.02
N GLU A 89 5.14 -15.53 17.52
CA GLU A 89 6.32 -14.66 17.58
C GLU A 89 7.44 -15.28 18.42
N LYS A 90 7.13 -15.81 19.61
CA LYS A 90 8.13 -16.41 20.50
C LYS A 90 8.77 -17.67 19.93
N GLU A 91 7.98 -18.49 19.24
CA GLU A 91 8.42 -19.75 18.65
C GLU A 91 8.96 -19.58 17.22
N CYS A 92 8.86 -18.38 16.65
CA CYS A 92 9.08 -18.10 15.22
C CYS A 92 8.32 -19.07 14.31
N ARG A 93 7.09 -19.43 14.69
CA ARG A 93 6.24 -20.40 14.00
C ARG A 93 4.92 -19.76 13.61
N PHE A 94 4.77 -19.45 12.32
CA PHE A 94 3.67 -18.66 11.76
C PHE A 94 2.75 -19.47 10.83
N ASP A 95 2.98 -20.78 10.72
CA ASP A 95 2.21 -21.70 9.88
C ASP A 95 1.11 -22.45 10.64
N SER A 96 0.96 -22.21 11.95
CA SER A 96 -0.06 -22.89 12.76
C SER A 96 -1.47 -22.34 12.48
N ASP A 97 -2.47 -23.21 12.60
CA ASP A 97 -3.87 -22.85 12.39
C ASP A 97 -4.32 -21.72 13.32
N GLU A 98 -3.84 -21.70 14.58
CA GLU A 98 -4.18 -20.66 15.54
C GLU A 98 -3.63 -19.29 15.11
N TYR A 99 -2.39 -19.24 14.62
CA TYR A 99 -1.82 -17.99 14.11
C TYR A 99 -2.54 -17.52 12.84
N GLN A 100 -2.83 -18.44 11.91
CA GLN A 100 -3.55 -18.08 10.68
C GLN A 100 -4.95 -17.55 10.97
N GLN A 101 -5.65 -18.09 11.98
CA GLN A 101 -6.93 -17.57 12.46
C GLN A 101 -6.79 -16.18 13.10
N ALA A 102 -5.77 -15.98 13.93
CA ALA A 102 -5.47 -14.68 14.54
C ALA A 102 -5.15 -13.62 13.48
N ALA A 103 -4.30 -13.94 12.52
CA ALA A 103 -3.94 -13.08 11.39
C ALA A 103 -5.18 -12.72 10.56
N MET A 104 -6.04 -13.70 10.25
CA MET A 104 -7.28 -13.45 9.53
C MET A 104 -8.25 -12.54 10.29
N ALA A 105 -8.35 -12.69 11.62
CA ALA A 105 -9.15 -11.79 12.45
C ALA A 105 -8.61 -10.35 12.39
N PHE A 106 -7.29 -10.18 12.40
CA PHE A 106 -6.65 -8.89 12.22
C PHE A 106 -6.92 -8.31 10.83
N TYR A 107 -6.73 -9.10 9.76
CA TYR A 107 -6.92 -8.68 8.38
C TYR A 107 -8.34 -8.15 8.13
N LYS A 108 -9.36 -8.86 8.64
CA LYS A 108 -10.76 -8.44 8.51
C LYS A 108 -11.06 -7.11 9.20
N LYS A 109 -10.27 -6.70 10.18
CA LYS A 109 -10.50 -5.46 10.92
C LYS A 109 -9.63 -4.30 10.43
N HIS A 110 -8.38 -4.59 10.04
CA HIS A 110 -7.33 -3.61 9.81
C HIS A 110 -6.73 -3.59 8.40
N ILE A 111 -6.89 -4.66 7.62
CA ILE A 111 -6.50 -4.69 6.19
C ILE A 111 -7.69 -4.36 5.30
N CYS A 112 -8.77 -5.12 5.42
CA CYS A 112 -9.98 -4.90 4.63
C CYS A 112 -11.21 -5.39 5.38
N ARG A 113 -12.13 -4.46 5.62
CA ARG A 113 -13.38 -4.64 6.36
C ARG A 113 -14.57 -4.94 5.45
N ALA A 114 -14.37 -4.95 4.13
CA ALA A 114 -15.41 -5.38 3.20
C ALA A 114 -15.74 -6.86 3.46
N ASP A 115 -17.02 -7.22 3.39
CA ASP A 115 -17.46 -8.61 3.52
C ASP A 115 -18.62 -8.86 2.54
N PRO A 116 -18.47 -9.78 1.57
CA PRO A 116 -17.26 -10.56 1.27
C PRO A 116 -16.13 -9.69 0.70
N TRP A 117 -14.89 -10.20 0.78
CA TRP A 117 -13.76 -9.58 0.07
C TRP A 117 -13.96 -9.65 -1.45
N PRO A 118 -13.58 -8.61 -2.21
CA PRO A 118 -13.56 -8.70 -3.66
C PRO A 118 -12.59 -9.78 -4.13
N ARG A 119 -12.94 -10.45 -5.24
CA ARG A 119 -12.12 -11.52 -5.85
C ARG A 119 -10.67 -11.09 -6.10
N GLU A 120 -10.46 -9.83 -6.48
CA GLU A 120 -9.13 -9.28 -6.75
C GLU A 120 -8.27 -9.22 -5.49
N LEU A 121 -8.88 -8.91 -4.34
CA LEU A 121 -8.19 -8.92 -3.05
C LEU A 121 -7.85 -10.35 -2.63
N GLU A 122 -8.81 -11.28 -2.73
CA GLU A 122 -8.58 -12.70 -2.43
C GLU A 122 -7.45 -13.28 -3.30
N ALA A 123 -7.46 -12.99 -4.60
CA ALA A 123 -6.41 -13.42 -5.51
C ALA A 123 -5.04 -12.83 -5.15
N THR A 124 -5.00 -11.55 -4.74
CA THR A 124 -3.76 -10.89 -4.30
C THR A 124 -3.20 -11.54 -3.04
N LEU A 125 -4.04 -11.77 -2.04
CA LEU A 125 -3.63 -12.44 -0.80
C LEU A 125 -3.15 -13.88 -1.05
N GLY A 126 -3.81 -14.61 -1.97
CA GLY A 126 -3.37 -15.92 -2.41
C GLY A 126 -1.96 -15.90 -3.01
N HIS A 127 -1.69 -14.96 -3.93
CA HIS A 127 -0.36 -14.82 -4.52
C HIS A 127 0.71 -14.37 -3.51
N LEU A 128 0.35 -13.52 -2.53
CA LEU A 128 1.28 -13.11 -1.47
C LEU A 128 1.73 -14.31 -0.63
N GLY A 129 0.82 -15.23 -0.29
CA GLY A 129 1.15 -16.46 0.44
C GLY A 129 2.15 -17.38 -0.28
N GLU A 130 2.20 -17.31 -1.62
CA GLU A 130 3.14 -18.08 -2.45
C GLU A 130 4.43 -17.30 -2.79
N SER A 131 4.43 -15.98 -2.60
CA SER A 131 5.51 -15.10 -3.04
C SER A 131 6.78 -15.26 -2.21
N MET A 132 7.85 -15.76 -2.86
CA MET A 132 9.19 -15.79 -2.25
C MET A 132 9.74 -14.39 -1.98
N ALA A 133 9.41 -13.42 -2.84
CA ALA A 133 9.81 -12.03 -2.64
C ALA A 133 9.20 -11.46 -1.36
N TYR A 134 7.89 -11.69 -1.14
CA TYR A 134 7.21 -11.24 0.06
C TYR A 134 7.81 -11.86 1.33
N LYS A 135 7.96 -13.19 1.34
CA LYS A 135 8.55 -13.93 2.47
C LYS A 135 9.96 -13.47 2.82
N HIS A 136 10.76 -13.11 1.81
CA HIS A 136 12.15 -12.71 2.02
C HIS A 136 12.29 -11.23 2.39
N MET A 137 11.52 -10.35 1.76
CA MET A 137 11.59 -8.91 2.01
C MET A 137 10.85 -8.51 3.28
N TYR A 138 9.63 -9.00 3.46
CA TYR A 138 8.76 -8.60 4.56
C TYR A 138 8.68 -9.68 5.62
N GLY A 139 8.10 -10.85 5.31
CA GLY A 139 7.95 -11.91 6.29
C GLY A 139 6.77 -12.84 6.03
N PRO A 140 6.35 -13.61 7.05
CA PRO A 140 5.29 -14.62 6.93
C PRO A 140 3.87 -14.03 6.77
N SER A 141 3.60 -12.81 7.23
CA SER A 141 2.29 -12.15 7.15
C SER A 141 2.42 -10.63 7.31
N GLU A 142 1.36 -9.86 7.09
CA GLU A 142 1.34 -8.39 7.30
C GLU A 142 1.62 -8.03 8.77
N LEU A 143 1.21 -8.89 9.71
CA LEU A 143 1.42 -8.72 11.15
C LEU A 143 2.87 -8.90 11.62
N THR A 144 3.70 -9.57 10.82
CA THR A 144 5.03 -9.99 11.24
C THR A 144 6.06 -9.70 10.16
N CYS A 145 6.79 -8.60 10.31
CA CYS A 145 7.93 -8.28 9.44
C CYS A 145 9.25 -8.81 10.02
N THR A 146 9.73 -9.95 9.52
CA THR A 146 11.01 -10.59 9.92
C THR A 146 12.08 -10.59 8.82
N GLY A 147 11.72 -10.16 7.62
CA GLY A 147 12.57 -10.10 6.44
C GLY A 147 13.53 -8.93 6.43
N ILE A 148 14.10 -8.64 5.25
CA ILE A 148 15.10 -7.58 5.04
C ILE A 148 14.57 -6.19 5.46
N LEU A 149 13.27 -5.95 5.32
CA LEU A 149 12.65 -4.65 5.62
C LEU A 149 12.41 -4.40 7.12
N LYS A 150 12.72 -5.35 8.01
CA LYS A 150 12.43 -5.21 9.46
C LYS A 150 13.01 -3.94 10.11
N ASP A 151 14.14 -3.45 9.60
CA ASP A 151 14.83 -2.25 10.09
C ASP A 151 14.64 -1.03 9.15
N TRP A 152 13.73 -1.13 8.17
CA TRP A 152 13.48 -0.08 7.18
C TRP A 152 12.80 1.13 7.84
N ASP A 153 13.41 2.30 7.61
CA ASP A 153 12.93 3.59 8.08
C ASP A 153 13.26 4.67 7.04
N THR A 154 12.23 5.37 6.56
CA THR A 154 12.37 6.47 5.60
C THR A 154 12.04 7.83 6.18
N ALA A 155 11.59 7.90 7.43
CA ALA A 155 11.30 9.18 8.08
C ALA A 155 12.51 10.15 8.03
N PRO A 156 13.77 9.72 8.28
CA PRO A 156 14.92 10.64 8.24
C PRO A 156 15.19 11.27 6.88
N VAL A 157 14.82 10.60 5.78
CA VAL A 157 15.06 11.09 4.41
C VAL A 157 13.83 11.73 3.78
N ALA A 158 12.66 11.67 4.43
CA ALA A 158 11.42 12.20 3.91
C ALA A 158 11.46 13.73 3.65
N SER A 159 12.36 14.46 4.30
CA SER A 159 12.60 15.89 4.08
C SER A 159 13.11 16.19 2.66
N GLN A 160 13.63 15.19 1.95
CA GLN A 160 14.09 15.32 0.57
C GLN A 160 12.92 15.32 -0.43
N ILE A 161 11.70 14.95 -0.01
CA ILE A 161 10.51 14.93 -0.88
C ILE A 161 10.05 16.38 -1.13
N GLN A 162 10.35 16.91 -2.32
CA GLN A 162 9.95 18.26 -2.74
C GLN A 162 8.57 18.30 -3.44
N ALA A 163 8.10 17.14 -3.91
CA ALA A 163 6.78 17.01 -4.52
C ALA A 163 5.68 17.39 -3.51
N PRO A 164 4.58 18.03 -3.95
CA PRO A 164 3.37 18.05 -3.14
C PRO A 164 2.97 16.60 -2.80
N THR A 165 2.73 16.33 -1.53
CA THR A 165 2.45 14.97 -1.05
C THR A 165 1.08 14.89 -0.36
N LEU A 166 0.32 13.84 -0.67
CA LEU A 166 -0.87 13.44 0.05
C LEU A 166 -0.58 12.16 0.83
N LEU A 167 -0.73 12.21 2.15
CA LEU A 167 -0.86 11.04 3.01
C LEU A 167 -2.35 10.71 3.14
N VAL A 168 -2.73 9.45 2.93
CA VAL A 168 -4.12 9.00 3.11
C VAL A 168 -4.15 7.61 3.71
N ASN A 169 -4.86 7.43 4.81
CA ASN A 169 -5.01 6.13 5.49
C ASN A 169 -6.43 5.99 6.07
N GLY A 170 -6.82 4.76 6.42
CA GLY A 170 -8.11 4.50 7.05
C GLY A 170 -8.12 4.79 8.56
N GLN A 171 -9.30 5.08 9.12
CA GLN A 171 -9.50 5.20 10.57
C GLN A 171 -9.14 3.91 11.34
N HIS A 172 -9.31 2.76 10.70
CA HIS A 172 -9.05 1.43 11.24
C HIS A 172 -7.83 0.77 10.61
N ASP A 173 -6.98 1.53 9.91
CA ASP A 173 -5.81 1.02 9.20
C ASP A 173 -4.78 0.42 10.17
N GLU A 174 -4.05 -0.60 9.75
CA GLU A 174 -2.83 -1.04 10.45
C GLU A 174 -1.77 0.06 10.43
N VAL A 175 -1.76 0.88 9.37
CA VAL A 175 -0.93 2.06 9.24
C VAL A 175 -1.67 3.25 9.86
N GLY A 176 -1.75 3.25 11.18
CA GLY A 176 -2.35 4.33 11.95
C GLY A 176 -1.42 5.53 12.16
N ASP A 177 -1.92 6.51 12.91
CA ASP A 177 -1.27 7.82 13.10
C ASP A 177 0.20 7.71 13.54
N LEU A 178 0.52 6.76 14.43
CA LEU A 178 1.89 6.53 14.90
C LEU A 178 2.89 6.30 13.75
N ALA A 179 2.47 5.55 12.73
CA ALA A 179 3.31 5.19 11.59
C ALA A 179 3.27 6.23 10.46
N VAL A 180 2.28 7.13 10.42
CA VAL A 180 2.14 8.17 9.38
C VAL A 180 2.71 9.52 9.82
N GLN A 181 2.60 9.84 11.12
CA GLN A 181 2.98 11.13 11.70
C GLN A 181 4.39 11.59 11.28
N PRO A 182 5.43 10.73 11.23
CA PRO A 182 6.77 11.21 10.85
C PRO A 182 6.84 11.73 9.41
N PHE A 183 6.06 11.17 8.48
CA PHE A 183 5.95 11.75 7.14
C PHE A 183 5.28 13.12 7.18
N PHE A 184 4.23 13.29 7.97
CA PHE A 184 3.53 14.58 8.10
C PHE A 184 4.44 15.67 8.71
N ASP A 185 5.25 15.30 9.70
CA ASP A 185 6.15 16.24 10.37
C ASP A 185 7.35 16.63 9.50
N THR A 186 7.78 15.74 8.60
CA THR A 186 9.06 15.88 7.90
C THR A 186 8.92 16.36 6.44
N ILE A 187 7.85 15.97 5.73
CA ILE A 187 7.67 16.33 4.32
C ILE A 187 7.21 17.80 4.22
N PRO A 188 7.95 18.69 3.53
CA PRO A 188 7.65 20.13 3.53
C PRO A 188 6.28 20.52 2.94
N ARG A 189 5.80 19.77 1.95
CA ARG A 189 4.57 20.08 1.19
C ARG A 189 3.53 18.98 1.31
N VAL A 190 3.18 18.63 2.54
CA VAL A 190 2.31 17.48 2.83
C VAL A 190 0.91 17.89 3.28
N ARG A 191 -0.07 17.07 2.91
CA ARG A 191 -1.41 17.06 3.51
C ARG A 191 -1.73 15.64 3.91
N TRP A 192 -2.49 15.51 5.00
CA TRP A 192 -2.89 14.20 5.50
C TRP A 192 -4.41 14.14 5.65
N VAL A 193 -4.99 13.04 5.17
CA VAL A 193 -6.43 12.75 5.27
C VAL A 193 -6.63 11.34 5.80
N THR A 194 -7.23 11.22 6.98
CA THR A 194 -7.73 9.94 7.51
C THR A 194 -9.18 9.72 7.04
N LEU A 195 -9.49 8.52 6.56
CA LEU A 195 -10.79 8.16 6.00
C LEU A 195 -11.65 7.39 7.02
N ASP A 196 -12.74 8.03 7.46
CA ASP A 196 -13.70 7.45 8.40
C ASP A 196 -14.25 6.11 7.89
N GLY A 197 -14.30 5.11 8.79
CA GLY A 197 -14.83 3.77 8.51
C GLY A 197 -13.97 2.87 7.62
N ALA A 198 -12.86 3.37 7.06
CA ALA A 198 -11.92 2.59 6.25
C ALA A 198 -10.79 1.99 7.09
N SER A 199 -10.14 0.96 6.54
CA SER A 199 -8.87 0.39 6.99
C SER A 199 -7.81 0.52 5.89
N HIS A 200 -6.87 -0.41 5.75
CA HIS A 200 -5.77 -0.34 4.78
C HIS A 200 -6.25 -0.26 3.32
N MET A 201 -7.30 -1.01 2.99
CA MET A 201 -7.85 -1.07 1.62
C MET A 201 -8.95 -0.02 1.40
N ALA A 202 -8.70 1.23 1.80
CA ALA A 202 -9.70 2.32 1.73
C ALA A 202 -10.27 2.56 0.32
N HIS A 203 -9.49 2.27 -0.72
CA HIS A 203 -9.91 2.37 -2.12
C HIS A 203 -10.97 1.32 -2.52
N ILE A 204 -11.11 0.24 -1.74
CA ILE A 204 -12.16 -0.77 -1.82
C ILE A 204 -13.34 -0.37 -0.93
N GLU A 205 -13.07 -0.12 0.36
CA GLU A 205 -14.12 0.01 1.40
C GLU A 205 -14.92 1.31 1.28
N VAL A 206 -14.24 2.43 1.01
CA VAL A 206 -14.84 3.77 0.92
C VAL A 206 -14.52 4.42 -0.43
N ARG A 207 -14.54 3.61 -1.49
CA ARG A 207 -14.10 3.96 -2.85
C ARG A 207 -14.48 5.36 -3.30
N ARG A 208 -15.76 5.75 -3.17
CA ARG A 208 -16.23 7.08 -3.59
C ARG A 208 -15.47 8.19 -2.87
N ARG A 209 -15.36 8.10 -1.55
CA ARG A 209 -14.65 9.10 -0.74
C ARG A 209 -13.16 9.10 -1.03
N PHE A 210 -12.54 7.93 -1.16
CA PHE A 210 -11.14 7.80 -1.55
C PHE A 210 -10.85 8.50 -2.90
N MET A 211 -11.66 8.21 -3.92
CA MET A 211 -11.52 8.80 -5.24
C MET A 211 -11.78 10.31 -5.24
N GLU A 212 -12.72 10.82 -4.42
CA GLU A 212 -12.94 12.25 -4.23
C GLU A 212 -11.70 12.95 -3.66
N VAL A 213 -11.09 12.39 -2.61
CA VAL A 213 -9.88 12.94 -1.97
C VAL A 213 -8.71 12.94 -2.96
N LEU A 214 -8.50 11.81 -3.64
CA LEU A 214 -7.45 11.65 -4.64
C LEU A 214 -7.65 12.65 -5.80
N SER A 215 -8.84 12.72 -6.38
CA SER A 215 -9.12 13.62 -7.51
C SER A 215 -8.92 15.09 -7.14
N ARG A 216 -9.35 15.50 -5.93
CA ARG A 216 -9.13 16.87 -5.45
C ARG A 216 -7.66 17.20 -5.23
N PHE A 217 -6.82 16.21 -4.98
CA PHE A 217 -5.39 16.40 -4.84
C PHE A 217 -4.69 16.47 -6.19
N LEU A 218 -5.05 15.55 -7.11
CA LEU A 218 -4.45 15.46 -8.44
C LEU A 218 -4.84 16.61 -9.39
N LEU A 219 -6.04 17.19 -9.24
CA LEU A 219 -6.55 18.26 -10.10
C LEU A 219 -6.18 19.67 -9.62
N ARG A 220 -5.16 19.81 -8.77
CA ARG A 220 -4.69 21.10 -8.25
C ARG A 220 -3.59 21.71 -9.09
#